data_AF-A0AAF0P597-F1
#
_entry.id   AF-A0AAF0P597-F1
#
_cell.length_a   1.000
_cell.length_b   1.000
_cell.length_c   1.000
_cell.angle_alpha   90.00
_cell.angle_beta   90.00
_cell.angle_gamma   90.00
#
_symmetry.space_group_name_H-M   'P 1'
#
loop_
_entity.id
_entity.type
_entity.pdbx_description
1 polymer ?
#
loop_
_entity_poly.entity_id
_entity_poly.type
_entity_poly.pdbx_seq_one_letter_code
_entity_poly.pdbx_strand_id
1 'polypeptide(L)'
;ESDLRLLEGRNWLNDSLISFWFEHLQHELFGGMSRLLFVSPEVTQLIKMGDTRELPIFLDPLDARFKDHIFLAVNDNSSVISSGGSHWSLLVYSRYDRKWYHYDSQRGANHRDARCLVHRINTYLDKAMPAPLVDANCTQQDNSYDCGAFVMIYAHRAAQQAVEGAVLGTC
;
A
#
# COMPACT_ATOMS: atom_id res chain seq x y z
N GLU A 1 -10.12 -7.80 21.70
CA GLU A 1 -8.88 -8.12 22.45
C GLU A 1 -8.01 -9.23 21.80
N SER A 2 -8.27 -9.63 20.54
CA SER A 2 -7.47 -10.66 19.83
C SER A 2 -6.34 -10.10 18.97
N ASP A 3 -6.55 -8.97 18.28
CA ASP A 3 -5.59 -8.49 17.27
C ASP A 3 -4.33 -7.89 17.90
N LEU A 4 -4.43 -7.22 19.05
CA LEU A 4 -3.27 -6.63 19.73
C LEU A 4 -2.22 -7.68 20.13
N ARG A 5 -2.64 -8.94 20.35
CA ARG A 5 -1.70 -10.04 20.64
C ARG A 5 -0.81 -10.38 19.44
N LEU A 6 -1.22 -10.03 18.22
CA LEU A 6 -0.38 -10.21 17.04
C LEU A 6 0.83 -9.27 17.03
N LEU A 7 0.80 -8.18 17.81
CA LEU A 7 1.95 -7.31 18.02
C LEU A 7 2.97 -7.91 18.99
N GLU A 8 2.59 -8.94 19.74
CA GLU A 8 3.47 -9.62 20.68
C GLU A 8 4.14 -10.83 20.01
N GLY A 9 5.45 -10.96 20.16
CA GLY A 9 6.18 -12.15 19.72
C GLY A 9 6.36 -12.25 18.20
N ARG A 10 6.13 -13.45 17.64
CA ARG A 10 6.45 -13.81 16.25
C ARG A 10 5.19 -14.10 15.44
N ASN A 11 4.26 -13.17 15.46
CA ASN A 11 2.94 -13.32 14.85
C ASN A 11 2.83 -12.52 13.55
N TRP A 12 1.99 -13.00 12.64
CA TRP A 12 1.69 -12.27 11.41
C TRP A 12 0.67 -11.19 11.70
N LEU A 13 0.93 -9.97 11.22
CA LEU A 13 -0.06 -8.90 11.31
C LEU A 13 -1.13 -9.12 10.24
N ASN A 14 -2.38 -8.90 10.65
CA ASN A 14 -3.54 -8.99 9.76
C ASN A 14 -3.87 -7.63 9.14
N ASP A 15 -4.84 -7.67 8.22
CA ASP A 15 -5.45 -6.49 7.60
C ASP A 15 -5.93 -5.46 8.62
N SER A 16 -6.58 -5.91 9.70
CA SER A 16 -7.16 -5.03 10.73
C SER A 16 -6.12 -4.12 11.40
N LEU A 17 -4.94 -4.65 11.73
CA LEU A 17 -3.85 -3.85 12.32
C LEU A 17 -3.23 -2.88 11.32
N ILE A 18 -3.01 -3.32 10.08
CA ILE A 18 -2.46 -2.46 9.02
C ILE A 18 -3.46 -1.34 8.68
N SER A 19 -4.75 -1.67 8.62
CA SER A 19 -5.85 -0.74 8.39
C SER A 19 -5.92 0.32 9.49
N PHE A 20 -5.91 -0.10 10.75
CA PHE A 20 -5.83 0.81 11.90
C PHE A 20 -4.61 1.74 11.83
N TRP A 21 -3.43 1.20 11.49
CA TRP A 21 -2.23 2.02 11.35
C TRP A 21 -2.35 3.05 10.22
N PHE A 22 -2.93 2.67 9.08
CA PHE A 22 -3.17 3.58 7.96
C PHE A 22 -4.16 4.70 8.32
N GLU A 23 -5.22 4.40 9.07
CA GLU A 23 -6.13 5.41 9.61
C GLU A 23 -5.41 6.36 10.58
N HIS A 24 -4.57 5.81 11.47
CA HIS A 24 -3.75 6.62 12.38
C HIS A 24 -2.78 7.54 11.63
N LEU A 25 -2.14 7.06 10.55
CA LEU A 25 -1.32 7.91 9.68
C LEU A 25 -2.19 8.99 9.01
N GLN A 26 -3.33 8.62 8.45
CA GLN A 26 -4.21 9.52 7.69
C GLN A 26 -4.79 10.66 8.53
N HIS A 27 -5.19 10.38 9.77
CA HIS A 27 -5.98 11.30 10.60
C HIS A 27 -5.18 11.95 11.74
N GLU A 28 -4.23 11.23 12.35
CA GLU A 28 -3.48 11.73 13.50
C GLU A 28 -2.13 12.29 13.08
N LEU A 29 -1.26 11.45 12.49
CA LEU A 29 0.12 11.86 12.18
C LEU A 29 0.20 12.81 10.97
N PHE A 30 -0.65 12.61 9.97
CA PHE A 30 -0.69 13.42 8.75
C PHE A 30 -2.08 14.04 8.48
N GLY A 31 -2.90 14.26 9.51
CA GLY A 31 -4.27 14.77 9.39
C GLY A 31 -4.41 16.09 8.61
N GLY A 32 -3.38 16.93 8.59
CA GLY A 32 -3.34 18.17 7.80
C GLY A 32 -2.97 17.99 6.32
N MET A 33 -2.52 16.80 5.91
CA MET A 33 -1.92 16.55 4.59
C MET A 33 -2.94 15.92 3.64
N SER A 34 -3.91 16.71 3.19
CA SER A 34 -5.02 16.27 2.32
C SER A 34 -4.61 15.68 0.96
N ARG A 35 -3.34 15.86 0.57
CA ARG A 35 -2.72 15.32 -0.65
C ARG A 35 -2.24 13.87 -0.50
N LEU A 36 -2.14 13.36 0.72
CA LEU A 36 -1.86 11.95 1.01
C LEU A 36 -3.17 11.16 1.09
N LEU A 37 -3.15 9.92 0.60
CA LEU A 37 -4.24 8.97 0.73
C LEU A 37 -3.70 7.60 1.13
N PHE A 38 -4.11 7.11 2.30
CA PHE A 38 -3.84 5.74 2.74
C PHE A 38 -5.05 4.87 2.45
N VAL A 39 -4.91 3.91 1.54
CA VAL A 39 -5.97 2.97 1.16
C VAL A 39 -5.83 1.71 1.99
N SER A 40 -6.91 1.33 2.68
CA SER A 40 -6.89 0.16 3.57
C SER A 40 -6.58 -1.14 2.81
N PRO A 41 -6.06 -2.18 3.50
CA PRO A 41 -5.82 -3.48 2.89
C PRO A 41 -7.05 -4.09 2.22
N GLU A 42 -8.23 -3.92 2.81
CA GLU A 42 -9.50 -4.47 2.31
C GLU A 42 -9.89 -3.79 0.99
N VAL A 43 -9.82 -2.46 0.93
CA VAL A 43 -10.06 -1.71 -0.32
C VAL A 43 -9.02 -2.05 -1.36
N THR A 44 -7.75 -2.21 -0.97
CA THR A 44 -6.67 -2.64 -1.87
C THR A 44 -6.96 -4.01 -2.49
N GLN A 45 -7.46 -4.97 -1.69
CA GLN A 45 -7.83 -6.30 -2.17
C GLN A 45 -9.05 -6.24 -3.11
N LEU A 46 -10.05 -5.39 -2.82
CA LEU A 46 -11.19 -5.16 -3.72
C LEU A 46 -10.75 -4.60 -5.08
N ILE A 47 -9.82 -3.65 -5.09
CA ILE A 47 -9.24 -3.09 -6.33
C ILE A 47 -8.47 -4.17 -7.10
N LYS A 48 -7.68 -5.00 -6.39
CA LYS A 48 -6.86 -6.06 -6.99
C LYS A 48 -7.73 -7.12 -7.69
N MET A 49 -8.84 -7.51 -7.07
CA MET A 49 -9.65 -8.66 -7.47
C MET A 49 -10.94 -8.29 -8.22
N GLY A 50 -11.44 -7.07 -8.04
CA GLY A 50 -12.71 -6.61 -8.60
C GLY A 50 -12.65 -6.24 -10.08
N ASP A 51 -13.76 -5.74 -10.61
CA ASP A 51 -13.83 -5.24 -11.97
C ASP A 51 -13.19 -3.85 -12.07
N THR A 52 -12.33 -3.65 -13.07
CA THR A 52 -11.75 -2.32 -13.38
C THR A 52 -12.79 -1.22 -13.58
N ARG A 53 -14.01 -1.56 -14.02
CA ARG A 53 -15.13 -0.63 -14.20
C ARG A 53 -15.71 -0.14 -12.88
N GLU A 54 -15.49 -0.87 -11.79
CA GLU A 54 -15.96 -0.55 -10.44
C GLU A 54 -14.93 0.28 -9.65
N LEU A 55 -13.71 0.45 -10.15
CA LEU A 55 -12.68 1.27 -9.49
C LEU A 55 -13.17 2.67 -9.08
N PRO A 56 -13.94 3.40 -9.91
CA PRO A 56 -14.48 4.70 -9.51
C PRO A 56 -15.37 4.64 -8.27
N ILE A 57 -16.12 3.54 -8.07
CA ILE A 57 -17.02 3.37 -6.90
C ILE A 57 -16.22 3.40 -5.60
N PHE A 58 -15.01 2.83 -5.60
CA PHE A 58 -14.14 2.77 -4.42
C PHE A 58 -13.21 3.99 -4.29
N LEU A 59 -12.71 4.51 -5.42
CA LEU A 59 -11.64 5.51 -5.43
C LEU A 59 -12.12 6.96 -5.57
N ASP A 60 -13.30 7.21 -6.17
CA ASP A 60 -13.85 8.57 -6.28
C ASP A 60 -14.25 9.14 -4.92
N PRO A 61 -14.89 8.39 -4.00
CA PRO A 61 -15.18 8.91 -2.65
C PRO A 61 -13.93 9.28 -1.84
N LEU A 62 -12.76 8.78 -2.24
CA LEU A 62 -11.46 9.05 -1.62
C LEU A 62 -10.69 10.20 -2.31
N ASP A 63 -11.29 10.83 -3.33
CA ASP A 63 -10.66 11.84 -4.17
C ASP A 63 -9.31 11.39 -4.76
N ALA A 64 -9.14 10.09 -5.02
CA ALA A 64 -7.85 9.48 -5.37
C ALA A 64 -7.17 10.17 -6.57
N ARG A 65 -7.95 10.63 -7.55
CA ARG A 65 -7.48 11.40 -8.72
C ARG A 65 -6.85 12.75 -8.40
N PHE A 66 -7.04 13.28 -7.19
CA PHE A 66 -6.50 14.57 -6.76
C PHE A 66 -5.39 14.44 -5.72
N LYS A 67 -5.00 13.21 -5.36
CA LYS A 67 -3.93 12.92 -4.42
C LYS A 67 -2.58 12.99 -5.11
N ASP A 68 -1.59 13.50 -4.38
CA ASP A 68 -0.21 13.53 -4.84
C ASP A 68 0.49 12.21 -4.50
N HIS A 69 0.09 11.58 -3.40
CA HIS A 69 0.58 10.27 -2.99
C HIS A 69 -0.54 9.34 -2.55
N ILE A 70 -0.48 8.09 -3.00
CA ILE A 70 -1.45 7.04 -2.66
C ILE A 70 -0.69 5.82 -2.14
N PHE A 71 -1.03 5.38 -0.94
CA PHE A 71 -0.41 4.26 -0.24
C PHE A 71 -1.38 3.08 -0.24
N LEU A 72 -0.94 1.91 -0.69
CA LEU A 72 -1.75 0.69 -0.72
C LEU A 72 -0.99 -0.49 -0.12
N ALA A 73 -1.59 -1.16 0.86
CA ALA A 73 -1.06 -2.40 1.42
C ALA A 73 -1.41 -3.59 0.50
N VAL A 74 -0.40 -4.22 -0.09
CA VAL A 74 -0.55 -5.32 -1.04
C VAL A 74 -0.38 -6.65 -0.32
N ASN A 75 -1.32 -7.56 -0.55
CA ASN A 75 -1.24 -8.96 -0.13
C ASN A 75 -1.20 -9.87 -1.37
N ASP A 76 -0.54 -11.01 -1.30
CA ASP A 76 -0.48 -12.04 -2.36
C ASP A 76 -1.70 -12.98 -2.42
N ASN A 77 -2.67 -12.85 -1.52
CA ASN A 77 -3.88 -13.68 -1.54
C ASN A 77 -4.64 -13.52 -2.86
N SER A 78 -4.83 -14.63 -3.57
CA SER A 78 -5.56 -14.68 -4.85
C SER A 78 -7.03 -15.06 -4.70
N SER A 79 -7.54 -15.19 -3.47
CA SER A 79 -8.94 -15.55 -3.20
C SER A 79 -9.74 -14.34 -2.71
N VAL A 80 -11.01 -14.27 -3.13
CA VAL A 80 -12.00 -13.31 -2.60
C VAL A 80 -12.92 -13.92 -1.54
N ILE A 81 -12.90 -15.26 -1.39
CA ILE A 81 -13.84 -16.01 -0.54
C ILE A 81 -13.13 -16.59 0.69
N SER A 82 -11.82 -16.81 0.60
CA SER A 82 -11.01 -17.32 1.71
C SER A 82 -10.01 -16.28 2.19
N SER A 83 -9.93 -16.11 3.51
CA SER A 83 -8.79 -15.46 4.14
C SER A 83 -7.51 -16.24 3.82
N GLY A 84 -6.40 -15.52 3.68
CA GLY A 84 -5.14 -16.10 3.25
C GLY A 84 -4.16 -15.02 2.82
N GLY A 85 -3.18 -15.44 2.02
CA GLY A 85 -1.99 -14.65 1.73
C GLY A 85 -0.85 -15.02 2.65
N SER A 86 0.36 -14.98 2.10
CA SER A 86 1.60 -15.30 2.79
C SER A 86 2.51 -14.09 2.98
N HIS A 87 2.24 -12.97 2.30
CA HIS A 87 3.16 -11.84 2.32
C HIS A 87 2.48 -10.48 2.13
N TRP A 88 2.95 -9.50 2.90
CA TRP A 88 2.56 -8.10 2.78
C TRP A 88 3.69 -7.28 2.16
N SER A 89 3.33 -6.36 1.27
CA SER A 89 4.22 -5.32 0.75
C SER A 89 3.45 -4.01 0.61
N LEU A 90 4.14 -2.92 0.30
CA LEU A 90 3.54 -1.59 0.16
C LEU A 90 3.75 -1.05 -1.27
N LEU A 91 2.69 -0.44 -1.82
CA LEU A 91 2.77 0.39 -3.02
C LEU A 91 2.56 1.85 -2.67
N VAL A 92 3.41 2.72 -3.21
CA VAL A 92 3.28 4.17 -3.08
C VAL A 92 3.30 4.82 -4.46
N TYR A 93 2.21 5.46 -4.85
CA TYR A 93 2.18 6.34 -6.02
C TYR A 93 2.77 7.69 -5.67
N SER A 94 3.53 8.28 -6.60
CA SER A 94 3.87 9.70 -6.57
C SER A 94 3.44 10.37 -7.87
N ARG A 95 2.63 11.42 -7.75
CA ARG A 95 2.23 12.28 -8.87
C ARG A 95 3.41 13.09 -9.41
N TYR A 96 4.36 13.46 -8.55
CA TYR A 96 5.44 14.38 -8.89
C TYR A 96 6.36 13.83 -9.98
N ASP A 97 6.78 12.58 -9.85
CA ASP A 97 7.61 11.89 -10.83
C ASP A 97 6.85 10.82 -11.63
N ARG A 98 5.55 10.67 -11.36
CA ARG A 98 4.61 9.76 -12.00
C ARG A 98 5.08 8.31 -11.94
N LYS A 99 5.45 7.84 -10.75
CA LYS A 99 5.88 6.45 -10.53
C LYS A 99 5.07 5.77 -9.44
N TRP A 100 5.05 4.45 -9.52
CA TRP A 100 4.68 3.58 -8.43
C TRP A 100 5.93 2.96 -7.84
N TYR A 101 6.13 3.16 -6.54
CA TYR A 101 7.23 2.58 -5.77
C TYR A 101 6.74 1.35 -5.02
N HIS A 102 7.41 0.22 -5.21
CA HIS A 102 7.11 -1.03 -4.52
C HIS A 102 8.11 -1.29 -3.40
N TYR A 103 7.60 -1.30 -2.18
CA TYR A 103 8.31 -1.46 -0.94
C TYR A 103 8.08 -2.88 -0.44
N ASP A 104 9.09 -3.74 -0.61
CA ASP A 104 8.99 -5.16 -0.31
C ASP A 104 10.15 -5.60 0.59
N SER A 105 9.83 -6.04 1.81
CA SER A 105 10.79 -6.57 2.78
C SER A 105 11.30 -7.96 2.39
N GLN A 106 10.63 -8.65 1.47
CA GLN A 106 11.09 -9.90 0.84
C GLN A 106 11.14 -9.70 -0.68
N ARG A 107 12.14 -8.96 -1.15
CA ARG A 107 12.26 -8.47 -2.54
C ARG A 107 11.77 -9.47 -3.59
N GLY A 108 10.70 -9.09 -4.29
CA GLY A 108 10.17 -9.82 -5.43
C GLY A 108 8.99 -10.73 -5.09
N ALA A 109 8.70 -10.98 -3.81
CA ALA A 109 7.62 -11.84 -3.37
C ALA A 109 6.25 -11.35 -3.88
N ASN A 110 5.97 -10.04 -3.76
CA ASN A 110 4.70 -9.46 -4.18
C ASN A 110 4.75 -8.76 -5.55
N HIS A 111 5.85 -8.88 -6.30
CA HIS A 111 6.04 -8.08 -7.52
C HIS A 111 4.94 -8.35 -8.58
N ARG A 112 4.44 -9.59 -8.67
CA ARG A 112 3.33 -9.94 -9.59
C ARG A 112 2.03 -9.24 -9.20
N ASP A 113 1.66 -9.32 -7.92
CA ASP A 113 0.44 -8.71 -7.37
C ASP A 113 0.50 -7.19 -7.44
N ALA A 114 1.65 -6.61 -7.08
CA ALA A 114 1.94 -5.18 -7.21
C ALA A 114 1.77 -4.70 -8.66
N ARG A 115 2.35 -5.42 -9.63
CA ARG A 115 2.24 -5.08 -11.06
C ARG A 115 0.81 -5.16 -11.58
N CYS A 116 0.05 -6.18 -11.17
CA CYS A 116 -1.36 -6.33 -11.53
C CYS A 116 -2.18 -5.15 -11.01
N LEU A 117 -1.98 -4.79 -9.75
CA LEU A 117 -2.67 -3.70 -9.09
C LEU A 117 -2.34 -2.34 -9.73
N VAL A 118 -1.05 -2.07 -9.99
CA VAL A 118 -0.60 -0.85 -10.70
C VAL A 118 -1.23 -0.74 -12.08
N HIS A 119 -1.26 -1.84 -12.84
CA HIS A 119 -1.89 -1.83 -14.16
C HIS A 119 -3.36 -1.42 -14.08
N ARG A 120 -4.12 -1.97 -13.13
CA ARG A 120 -5.53 -1.65 -12.89
C ARG A 120 -5.71 -0.19 -12.48
N ILE A 121 -4.99 0.28 -11.48
CA ILE A 121 -5.14 1.65 -10.96
C ILE A 121 -4.72 2.69 -12.01
N ASN A 122 -3.71 2.41 -12.84
CA ASN A 122 -3.33 3.30 -13.94
C ASN A 122 -4.49 3.51 -14.93
N THR A 123 -5.34 2.51 -15.18
CA THR A 123 -6.53 2.72 -16.03
C THR A 123 -7.54 3.71 -15.44
N TYR A 124 -7.54 3.86 -14.11
CA TYR A 124 -8.39 4.80 -13.39
C TYR A 124 -7.78 6.19 -13.27
N LEU A 125 -6.46 6.28 -13.02
CA LEU A 125 -5.73 7.54 -12.82
C LEU A 125 -5.48 8.27 -14.14
N ASP A 126 -4.79 7.62 -15.08
CA ASP A 126 -4.48 8.16 -16.40
C ASP A 126 -4.15 7.01 -17.36
N LYS A 127 -5.11 6.68 -18.23
CA LYS A 127 -4.95 5.61 -19.22
C LYS A 127 -3.98 5.99 -20.34
N ALA A 128 -3.80 7.28 -20.64
CA ALA A 128 -2.95 7.74 -21.72
C ALA A 128 -1.47 7.75 -21.32
N MET A 129 -1.17 8.03 -20.05
CA MET A 129 0.19 8.06 -19.50
C MET A 129 0.31 7.21 -18.23
N PRO A 130 0.34 5.87 -18.34
CA PRO A 130 0.44 5.00 -17.18
C PRO A 130 1.78 5.20 -16.44
N ALA A 131 1.71 5.31 -15.11
CA ALA A 131 2.89 5.40 -14.26
C ALA A 131 3.61 4.04 -14.17
N PRO A 132 4.93 3.96 -14.44
CA PRO A 132 5.67 2.71 -14.31
C PRO A 132 5.84 2.30 -12.85
N LEU A 133 5.92 0.98 -12.63
CA LEU A 133 6.29 0.37 -11.36
C LEU A 133 7.83 0.29 -11.25
N VAL A 134 8.36 0.72 -10.11
CA VAL A 134 9.78 0.61 -9.73
C VAL A 134 9.89 0.00 -8.34
N ASP A 135 10.87 -0.87 -8.13
CA ASP A 135 11.15 -1.41 -6.79
C ASP A 135 11.97 -0.39 -5.98
N ALA A 136 11.53 -0.09 -4.76
CA ALA A 136 12.27 0.73 -3.82
C ALA A 136 13.40 -0.08 -3.17
N ASN A 137 14.52 0.57 -2.86
CA ASN A 137 15.60 -0.07 -2.12
C ASN A 137 15.35 0.05 -0.62
N CYS A 138 14.94 -1.05 0.00
CA CYS A 138 14.53 -1.09 1.39
C CYS A 138 15.26 -2.16 2.19
N THR A 139 15.30 -1.99 3.51
CA THR A 139 15.72 -3.03 4.44
C THR A 139 14.98 -4.34 4.15
N GLN A 140 15.66 -5.47 4.25
CA GLN A 140 15.05 -6.77 4.00
C GLN A 140 14.80 -7.46 5.33
N GLN A 141 13.65 -8.12 5.47
CA GLN A 141 13.37 -8.94 6.64
C GLN A 141 14.28 -10.16 6.65
N ASP A 142 14.66 -10.61 7.84
CA ASP A 142 15.47 -11.81 8.06
C ASP A 142 14.65 -12.99 8.61
N ASN A 143 13.34 -12.80 8.73
CA ASN A 143 12.38 -13.77 9.26
C ASN A 143 11.15 -13.89 8.34
N SER A 144 10.14 -14.66 8.76
CA SER A 144 8.97 -15.00 7.92
C SER A 144 7.66 -14.37 8.41
N TYR A 145 7.69 -13.38 9.31
CA TYR A 145 6.46 -12.87 9.95
C TYR A 145 6.38 -11.35 10.06
N ASP A 146 7.50 -10.63 9.95
CA ASP A 146 7.52 -9.17 10.13
C ASP A 146 7.06 -8.36 8.90
N CYS A 147 6.69 -8.98 7.78
CA CYS A 147 6.34 -8.25 6.55
C CYS A 147 5.24 -7.19 6.76
N GLY A 148 4.23 -7.49 7.58
CA GLY A 148 3.19 -6.52 7.96
C GLY A 148 3.74 -5.35 8.80
N ALA A 149 4.69 -5.60 9.70
CA ALA A 149 5.36 -4.55 10.47
C ALA A 149 6.22 -3.66 9.58
N PHE A 150 6.94 -4.25 8.62
CA PHE A 150 7.68 -3.51 7.61
C PHE A 150 6.76 -2.62 6.77
N VAL A 151 5.59 -3.10 6.34
CA VAL A 151 4.59 -2.26 5.63
C VAL A 151 4.21 -1.02 6.44
N MET A 152 3.94 -1.16 7.75
CA MET A 152 3.60 -0.04 8.62
C MET A 152 4.74 0.98 8.74
N ILE A 153 5.98 0.51 8.91
CA ILE A 153 7.18 1.36 8.99
C ILE A 153 7.43 2.07 7.66
N TYR A 154 7.34 1.34 6.54
CA TYR A 154 7.50 1.89 5.20
C TYR A 154 6.46 2.96 4.88
N ALA A 155 5.19 2.72 5.24
CA ALA A 155 4.13 3.70 5.00
C ALA A 155 4.39 5.00 5.76
N HIS A 156 4.78 4.90 7.04
CA HIS A 156 5.14 6.07 7.83
C HIS A 156 6.36 6.80 7.23
N ARG A 157 7.43 6.08 6.91
CA ARG A 157 8.65 6.70 6.38
C ARG A 157 8.45 7.35 5.02
N ALA A 158 7.75 6.67 4.11
CA ALA A 158 7.43 7.20 2.78
C ALA A 158 6.49 8.40 2.88
N ALA A 159 5.56 8.43 3.84
CA ALA A 159 4.72 9.60 4.08
C ALA A 159 5.51 10.81 4.60
N GLN A 160 6.48 10.60 5.49
CA GLN A 160 7.40 11.67 5.92
C GLN A 160 8.19 12.22 4.73
N GLN A 161 8.81 11.33 3.93
CA GLN A 161 9.54 11.73 2.74
C GLN A 161 8.66 12.50 1.75
N ALA A 162 7.41 12.07 1.54
CA ALA A 162 6.44 12.73 0.69
C ALA A 162 6.12 14.16 1.15
N VAL A 163 5.98 14.38 2.47
CA VAL A 163 5.74 15.71 3.05
C VAL A 163 6.98 16.61 2.95
N GLU A 164 8.16 16.02 3.11
CA GLU A 164 9.46 16.72 2.99
C GLU A 164 9.86 17.00 1.53
N GLY A 165 9.14 16.44 0.54
CA GLY A 165 9.50 16.52 -0.88
C GLY A 165 10.74 15.71 -1.24
N ALA A 166 11.09 14.70 -0.43
CA ALA A 166 12.21 13.80 -0.64
C ALA A 166 11.88 12.67 -1.64
N VAL A 167 12.92 12.00 -2.12
CA VAL A 167 12.79 10.90 -3.09
C VAL A 167 12.29 9.63 -2.39
N LEU A 168 11.24 9.01 -2.94
CA LEU A 168 10.58 7.79 -2.41
C LEU A 168 11.26 6.48 -2.83
N GLY A 169 12.45 6.52 -3.42
CA GLY A 169 13.13 5.34 -3.95
C GLY A 169 13.80 4.46 -2.88
N THR A 170 13.77 4.87 -1.62
CA THR A 170 14.52 4.23 -0.52
C THR A 170 13.73 4.22 0.78
N CYS A 171 13.84 3.10 1.50
CA CYS A 171 13.62 3.01 2.94
C CYS A 171 14.97 3.11 3.67
#